data_AF-A0A520I4E5-F1
#
_entry.id   AF-A0A520I4E5-F1
#
_cell.length_a   1.000
_cell.length_b   1.000
_cell.length_c   1.000
_cell.angle_alpha   90.00
_cell.angle_beta   90.00
_cell.angle_gamma   90.00
#
_symmetry.space_group_name_H-M   'P 1'
#
loop_
_entity.id
_entity.type
_entity.pdbx_description
1 polymer ?
#
loop_
_entity_poly.entity_id
_entity_poly.type
_entity_poly.pdbx_seq_one_letter_code
_entity_poly.pdbx_strand_id
1 'polypeptide(L)'
;MARTSSRSNDWGFPRWRGYGSGRETTTVRLCDRHGCEEPGNCPAPKSPNSPDRWYFCEAHAGEYNRGYNYFEGLSAEEAAARESDETRDASGFANAK
;
A
#
# COMPACT_ATOMS: atom_id res chain seq x y z
N MET A 1 45.17 14.82 -25.13
CA MET A 1 44.15 14.80 -24.06
C MET A 1 42.78 14.54 -24.68
N ALA A 2 42.11 13.44 -24.35
CA ALA A 2 40.74 13.18 -24.79
C ALA A 2 39.79 14.14 -24.04
N ARG A 3 38.91 14.81 -24.79
CA ARG A 3 37.99 15.81 -24.27
C ARG A 3 36.75 15.06 -23.76
N THR A 4 36.57 14.98 -22.45
CA THR A 4 35.33 14.45 -21.87
C THR A 4 34.18 15.37 -22.28
N SER A 5 33.27 14.85 -23.09
CA SER A 5 32.08 15.57 -23.54
C SER A 5 31.16 15.85 -22.35
N SER A 6 30.97 17.12 -22.01
CA SER A 6 30.08 17.61 -20.95
C SER A 6 28.61 17.71 -21.37
N ARG A 7 28.24 17.17 -22.53
CA ARG A 7 26.87 17.23 -23.03
C ARG A 7 26.05 16.16 -22.33
N SER A 8 25.18 16.60 -21.41
CA SER A 8 24.17 15.75 -20.78
C SER A 8 23.32 15.05 -21.86
N ASN A 9 23.09 13.74 -21.69
CA ASN A 9 22.27 12.93 -22.59
C ASN A 9 20.76 13.28 -22.51
N ASP A 10 20.38 14.30 -21.72
CA ASP A 10 19.02 14.79 -21.49
C ASP A 10 18.59 15.96 -22.43
N TRP A 11 19.34 16.25 -23.50
CA TRP A 11 19.14 17.44 -24.35
C TRP A 11 18.27 17.23 -25.60
N GLY A 12 17.62 16.06 -25.79
CA GLY A 12 16.77 15.75 -26.95
C GLY A 12 15.42 15.09 -26.61
N PHE A 13 14.43 15.24 -27.50
CA PHE A 13 13.08 14.64 -27.42
C PHE A 13 13.06 13.28 -28.16
N PRO A 14 12.45 12.19 -27.63
CA PRO A 14 11.77 12.01 -26.34
C PRO A 14 12.72 11.90 -25.13
N ARG A 15 12.35 12.54 -24.03
CA ARG A 15 13.15 12.77 -22.81
C ARG A 15 13.15 11.63 -21.77
N TRP A 16 12.98 10.39 -22.20
CA TRP A 16 12.88 9.27 -21.27
C TRP A 16 14.24 8.57 -21.26
N ARG A 17 14.92 8.58 -20.10
CA ARG A 17 16.14 7.78 -19.89
C ARG A 17 15.93 6.37 -20.44
N GLY A 18 16.97 5.75 -21.00
CA GLY A 18 16.90 4.38 -21.48
C GLY A 18 16.34 3.45 -20.41
N TYR A 19 15.36 2.61 -20.78
CA TYR A 19 14.76 1.62 -19.90
C TYR A 19 15.86 0.79 -19.20
N GLY A 20 15.90 0.79 -17.86
CA GLY A 20 16.80 -0.07 -17.09
C GLY A 20 17.69 0.61 -16.04
N SER A 21 17.34 1.78 -15.52
CA SER A 21 18.17 2.54 -14.56
C SER A 21 18.17 2.01 -13.11
N GLY A 22 17.95 0.73 -12.86
CA GLY A 22 18.02 0.18 -11.50
C GLY A 22 18.10 -1.34 -11.50
N ARG A 23 19.30 -1.89 -11.31
CA ARG A 23 19.51 -3.29 -10.90
C ARG A 23 19.99 -3.31 -9.45
N GLU A 24 19.35 -2.52 -8.61
CA GLU A 24 19.64 -2.48 -7.19
C GLU A 24 18.94 -3.65 -6.48
N THR A 25 19.61 -4.21 -5.48
CA THR A 25 19.03 -5.26 -4.65
C THR A 25 17.93 -4.65 -3.78
N THR A 26 16.66 -4.91 -4.10
CA THR A 26 15.53 -4.47 -3.28
C THR A 26 15.60 -5.14 -1.92
N THR A 27 15.56 -4.35 -0.85
CA THR A 27 15.46 -4.86 0.52
C THR A 27 14.06 -5.43 0.74
N VAL A 28 13.95 -6.75 0.65
CA VAL A 28 12.70 -7.46 0.95
C VAL A 28 12.57 -7.58 2.47
N ARG A 29 11.48 -7.05 3.03
CA ARG A 29 11.13 -7.33 4.42
C ARG A 29 10.52 -8.73 4.51
N LEU A 30 10.86 -9.46 5.56
CA LEU A 30 10.24 -10.74 5.85
C LEU A 30 8.87 -10.52 6.52
N CYS A 31 8.00 -11.51 6.41
CA CYS A 31 6.72 -11.51 7.09
C CYS A 31 6.88 -11.44 8.61
N ASP A 32 6.12 -10.57 9.28
CA ASP A 32 6.12 -10.41 10.75
C ASP A 32 5.45 -11.60 11.50
N ARG A 33 4.96 -12.62 10.78
CA ARG A 33 4.36 -13.81 11.40
C ARG A 33 5.45 -14.75 11.92
N HIS A 34 5.29 -15.25 13.13
CA HIS A 34 6.19 -16.25 13.72
C HIS A 34 6.36 -17.48 12.82
N GLY A 35 7.59 -17.74 12.40
CA GLY A 35 7.96 -18.91 11.58
C GLY A 35 7.69 -18.75 10.08
N CYS A 36 7.37 -17.55 9.59
CA CYS A 36 7.20 -17.29 8.16
C CYS A 36 8.44 -16.60 7.59
N GLU A 37 9.01 -17.18 6.52
CA GLU A 37 10.18 -16.65 5.80
C GLU A 37 9.79 -16.00 4.45
N GLU A 38 8.49 -15.84 4.19
CA GLU A 38 7.98 -15.25 2.96
C GLU A 38 8.14 -13.72 2.92
N PRO A 39 8.18 -13.10 1.72
CA PRO A 39 8.24 -11.66 1.58
C PRO A 39 6.99 -10.96 2.15
N GLY A 40 7.20 -10.06 3.10
CA GLY A 40 6.19 -9.22 3.75
C GLY A 40 5.83 -7.99 2.93
N ASN A 41 5.15 -8.17 1.80
CA ASN A 41 4.78 -7.07 0.89
C ASN A 41 3.44 -6.40 1.24
N CYS A 42 2.63 -7.01 2.12
CA CYS A 42 1.29 -6.53 2.44
C CYS A 42 1.28 -5.77 3.78
N PRO A 43 1.13 -4.43 3.78
CA PRO A 43 1.03 -3.66 5.01
C PRO A 43 -0.36 -3.79 5.64
N ALA A 44 -0.43 -4.25 6.88
CA ALA A 44 -1.65 -4.32 7.68
C ALA A 44 -1.62 -3.29 8.83
N PRO A 45 -2.72 -2.57 9.11
CA PRO A 45 -2.78 -1.64 10.25
C PRO A 45 -2.65 -2.41 11.57
N LYS A 46 -1.91 -1.90 12.57
CA LYS A 46 -1.85 -2.56 13.89
C LYS A 46 -3.08 -2.25 14.75
N SER A 47 -3.63 -1.05 14.59
CA SER A 47 -4.82 -0.58 15.26
C SER A 47 -5.60 0.36 14.31
N PRO A 48 -6.90 0.57 14.52
CA PRO A 48 -7.71 1.42 13.64
C PRO A 48 -7.22 2.86 13.51
N ASN A 49 -6.53 3.39 14.54
CA ASN A 49 -6.14 4.80 14.64
C ASN A 49 -4.63 5.02 14.84
N SER A 50 -3.78 4.00 14.65
CA SER A 50 -2.33 4.15 14.78
C SER A 50 -1.63 4.12 13.40
N PRO A 51 -0.55 4.90 13.23
CA PRO A 51 0.25 4.88 12.00
C PRO A 51 1.10 3.60 11.85
N ASP A 52 1.21 2.80 12.92
CA ASP A 52 1.99 1.58 12.93
C ASP A 52 1.38 0.51 12.03
N ARG A 53 2.25 -0.21 11.31
CA ARG A 53 1.87 -1.26 10.37
C ARG A 53 2.67 -2.55 10.61
N TRP A 54 2.00 -3.68 10.46
CA TRP A 54 2.62 -5.00 10.29
C TRP A 54 2.84 -5.27 8.79
N TYR A 55 3.84 -6.07 8.46
CA TYR A 55 4.16 -6.51 7.11
C TYR A 55 3.94 -8.01 7.02
N PHE A 56 2.91 -8.44 6.28
CA PHE A 56 2.56 -9.84 6.09
C PHE A 56 2.80 -10.31 4.65
N CYS A 57 2.97 -11.61 4.47
CA CYS A 57 2.81 -12.25 3.17
C CYS A 57 1.33 -12.31 2.79
N GLU A 58 1.02 -12.65 1.53
CA GLU A 58 -0.36 -12.70 1.03
C GLU A 58 -1.26 -13.64 1.85
N ALA A 59 -0.75 -14.83 2.21
CA ALA A 59 -1.48 -15.79 3.01
C ALA A 59 -1.86 -15.23 4.39
N HIS A 60 -0.90 -14.67 5.11
CA HIS A 60 -1.11 -14.12 6.46
C HIS A 60 -1.88 -12.81 6.45
N ALA A 61 -1.76 -11.99 5.41
CA ALA A 61 -2.61 -10.82 5.22
C ALA A 61 -4.09 -11.23 5.08
N GLY A 62 -4.37 -12.33 4.38
CA GLY A 62 -5.70 -12.92 4.31
C GLY A 62 -6.22 -13.37 5.67
N GLU A 63 -5.41 -14.05 6.48
CA GLU A 63 -5.80 -14.42 7.85
C GLU A 63 -6.10 -13.20 8.72
N TYR A 64 -5.23 -12.18 8.65
CA TYR A 64 -5.37 -10.94 9.38
C TYR A 64 -6.65 -10.21 9.01
N ASN A 65 -6.91 -10.06 7.70
CA ASN A 65 -8.10 -9.37 7.19
C ASN A 65 -9.41 -10.11 7.56
N ARG A 66 -9.39 -11.45 7.64
CA ARG A 66 -10.57 -12.23 8.10
C ARG A 66 -10.93 -11.97 9.55
N GLY A 67 -9.94 -11.70 10.40
CA GLY A 67 -10.14 -11.37 11.82
C GLY A 67 -10.31 -9.87 12.07
N TYR A 68 -10.07 -9.02 11.07
CA TYR A 68 -10.13 -7.57 11.24
C TYR A 68 -11.57 -7.08 11.15
N ASN A 69 -12.09 -6.58 12.27
CA ASN A 69 -13.40 -5.96 12.31
C ASN A 69 -13.24 -4.44 12.37
N TYR A 70 -13.63 -3.75 11.30
CA TYR A 70 -13.58 -2.28 11.20
C TYR A 70 -14.38 -1.56 12.31
N PHE A 71 -15.38 -2.22 12.89
CA PHE A 71 -16.24 -1.67 13.94
C PHE A 71 -15.86 -2.16 15.35
N GLU A 72 -14.77 -2.92 15.52
CA GLU A 72 -14.28 -3.30 16.85
C GLU A 72 -13.86 -2.05 17.63
N GLY A 73 -14.73 -1.61 18.54
CA GLY A 73 -14.52 -0.46 19.42
C GLY A 73 -15.57 0.65 19.30
N LEU A 74 -16.46 0.61 18.31
CA LEU A 74 -17.62 1.51 18.26
C LEU A 74 -18.83 0.85 18.95
N SER A 75 -19.61 1.65 19.69
CA SER A 75 -20.94 1.19 20.11
C SER A 75 -21.79 0.89 18.87
N ALA A 76 -22.78 0.00 19.00
CA ALA A 76 -23.67 -0.34 17.88
C ALA A 76 -24.36 0.89 17.27
N GLU A 77 -24.58 1.92 18.09
CA GLU A 77 -25.18 3.20 17.71
C GLU A 77 -24.22 4.06 16.86
N GLU A 78 -22.94 4.13 17.22
CA GLU A 78 -21.94 4.87 16.46
C GLU A 78 -21.53 4.14 15.17
N ALA A 79 -21.52 2.80 15.18
CA ALA A 79 -21.31 2.00 13.97
C ALA A 79 -22.43 2.23 12.94
N ALA A 80 -23.69 2.25 13.38
CA ALA A 80 -24.84 2.52 12.52
C ALA A 80 -24.87 3.97 12.02
N ALA A 81 -24.47 4.94 12.86
CA ALA A 81 -24.35 6.34 12.43
C ALA A 81 -23.30 6.50 11.32
N ARG A 82 -22.15 5.82 11.46
CA ARG A 82 -21.06 5.84 10.49
C ARG A 82 -21.44 5.14 9.18
N GLU A 83 -22.10 3.98 9.24
CA GLU A 83 -22.67 3.34 8.04
C GLU A 83 -23.69 4.25 7.32
N SER A 84 -24.56 4.92 8.09
CA SER A 84 -25.54 5.84 7.51
C SER A 84 -24.89 7.06 6.84
N ASP A 85 -23.76 7.55 7.33
CA ASP A 85 -23.07 8.69 6.74
C ASP A 85 -22.38 8.29 5.43
N GLU A 86 -21.62 7.19 5.47
CA GLU A 86 -20.92 6.64 4.30
C GLU A 86 -21.88 6.26 3.16
N THR A 87 -23.05 5.71 3.48
CA THR A 87 -24.08 5.39 2.47
C THR A 87 -24.71 6.63 1.83
N ARG A 88 -24.84 7.73 2.57
CA ARG A 88 -25.32 9.02 2.04
C ARG A 88 -24.31 9.62 1.08
N ASP A 89 -23.03 9.60 1.41
CA ASP A 89 -21.97 10.11 0.54
C ASP A 89 -21.77 9.25 -0.71
N ALA A 90 -21.82 7.92 -0.57
CA ALA A 90 -21.68 6.98 -1.69
C ALA A 90 -22.88 6.98 -2.65
N SER A 91 -24.02 7.55 -2.25
CA SER A 91 -25.27 7.55 -3.03
C SER A 91 -25.12 8.19 -4.43
N GLY A 92 -24.19 9.14 -4.60
CA GLY A 92 -23.89 9.76 -5.88
C GLY A 92 -23.25 8.82 -6.90
N PHE A 93 -22.55 7.77 -6.46
CA PHE A 93 -21.86 6.80 -7.32
C PHE A 93 -22.70 5.56 -7.63
N ALA A 94 -23.74 5.28 -6.83
CA ALA A 94 -24.59 4.10 -6.97
C ALA A 94 -25.50 4.12 -8.22
N ASN A 95 -25.74 5.31 -8.81
CA ASN A 95 -26.63 5.48 -9.97
C ASN A 95 -25.92 5.93 -11.26
N ALA A 96 -24.58 5.88 -11.32
CA ALA A 96 -23.86 6.12 -12.56
C ALA A 96 -23.94 4.87 -13.46
N LYS A 97 -24.93 4.82 -14.34
CA LYS A 97 -25.08 3.79 -15.37
C LYS A 97 -25.29 4.41 -16.74
#